data_AF-R5PRB5-F1
#
_entry.id   AF-R5PRB5-F1
#
_cell.length_a   1.000
_cell.length_b   1.000
_cell.length_c   1.000
_cell.angle_alpha   90.00
_cell.angle_beta   90.00
_cell.angle_gamma   90.00
#
_symmetry.space_group_name_H-M   'P 1'
#
loop_
_entity.id
_entity.type
_entity.pdbx_description
1 polymer ?
#
loop_
_entity_poly.entity_id
_entity_poly.type
_entity_poly.pdbx_seq_one_letter_code
_entity_poly.pdbx_strand_id
1 'polypeptide(L)'
;MSSTKRTIISIILLALCHTMSFAQGWVDDIWFNKPKSAVFINDVFVKDYIGFNAGKDSGVTDIKKGVPLDKPLVINGVTYYGKTNITCEKKINYTTLQEIQKSRYPDVTGPVMFMIESYFIMTDAQSYKLDADYISKCVLLHSTDFDAFKDQPPFYIIRVFTKRERFDSTGIVRG
;
A
#
# COMPACT_ATOMS: atom_id res chain seq x y z
N MET A 1 -7.05 32.81 -26.84
CA MET A 1 -6.20 31.88 -26.07
C MET A 1 -6.94 31.45 -24.80
N SER A 2 -7.62 30.29 -24.90
CA SER A 2 -8.04 29.33 -23.86
C SER A 2 -8.88 29.78 -22.64
N SER A 3 -10.20 29.88 -22.85
CA SER A 3 -11.25 29.70 -21.82
C SER A 3 -11.32 28.26 -21.26
N THR A 4 -10.66 27.32 -21.94
CA THR A 4 -10.67 25.87 -21.64
C THR A 4 -9.89 25.47 -20.38
N LYS A 5 -9.04 26.36 -19.83
CA LYS A 5 -8.19 26.02 -18.66
C LYS A 5 -8.86 26.23 -17.30
N ARG A 6 -10.02 26.90 -17.22
CA ARG A 6 -10.69 27.17 -15.94
C ARG A 6 -11.72 26.10 -15.56
N THR A 7 -12.31 25.41 -16.53
CA THR A 7 -13.36 24.40 -16.27
C THR A 7 -12.80 23.09 -15.70
N ILE A 8 -11.53 22.74 -15.98
CA ILE A 8 -10.92 21.51 -15.47
C ILE A 8 -10.53 21.62 -13.99
N ILE A 9 -10.20 22.83 -13.51
CA ILE A 9 -9.84 23.06 -12.11
C ILE A 9 -11.07 22.97 -11.20
N SER A 10 -12.26 23.31 -11.69
CA SER A 10 -13.50 23.23 -10.91
C SER A 10 -14.05 21.81 -10.75
N ILE A 11 -13.79 20.90 -11.70
CA ILE A 11 -14.27 19.51 -11.62
C ILE A 11 -13.41 18.69 -10.64
N ILE A 12 -12.11 18.99 -10.52
CA ILE A 12 -11.24 18.38 -9.50
C ILE A 12 -11.61 18.89 -8.08
N LEU A 13 -12.13 20.11 -7.96
CA LEU A 13 -12.57 20.65 -6.67
C LEU A 13 -13.94 20.13 -6.20
N LEU A 14 -14.83 19.74 -7.12
CA LEU A 14 -16.18 19.25 -6.76
C LEU A 14 -16.21 17.76 -6.37
N ALA A 15 -15.18 16.98 -6.75
CA ALA A 15 -14.99 15.63 -6.25
C ALA A 15 -14.54 15.57 -4.77
N LEU A 16 -14.16 16.71 -4.17
CA LEU A 16 -13.72 16.81 -2.78
C LEU A 16 -14.87 16.99 -1.77
N CYS A 17 -16.13 17.20 -2.20
CA CYS A 17 -17.21 17.62 -1.31
C CYS A 17 -18.31 16.56 -1.03
N HIS A 18 -18.25 15.37 -1.61
CA HIS A 18 -19.22 14.32 -1.30
C HIS A 18 -18.52 13.04 -0.87
N THR A 19 -18.24 12.94 0.43
CA THR A 19 -18.31 11.68 1.22
C THR A 19 -17.92 11.99 2.67
N MET A 20 -18.67 12.88 3.30
CA MET A 20 -18.82 12.81 4.75
C MET A 20 -19.76 11.65 5.06
N SER A 21 -19.21 10.45 5.32
CA SER A 21 -19.65 9.56 6.39
C SER A 21 -18.81 8.28 6.46
N PHE A 22 -18.50 7.90 7.69
CA PHE A 22 -17.92 6.65 8.19
C PHE A 22 -16.38 6.57 8.27
N ALA A 23 -15.93 6.57 9.52
CA ALA A 23 -14.57 6.66 10.01
C ALA A 23 -13.63 5.54 9.51
N GLN A 24 -13.01 5.78 8.36
CA GLN A 24 -11.68 5.29 8.02
C GLN A 24 -10.96 6.52 7.50
N GLY A 25 -10.03 7.09 8.28
CA GLY A 25 -9.40 8.37 7.94
C GLY A 25 -8.96 8.37 6.48
N TRP A 26 -9.40 9.37 5.70
CA TRP A 26 -9.11 9.54 4.29
C TRP A 26 -7.61 9.75 4.08
N VAL A 27 -6.85 8.67 4.10
CA VAL A 27 -5.45 8.66 3.69
C VAL A 27 -5.48 8.54 2.18
N ASP A 28 -5.05 9.57 1.45
CA ASP A 28 -4.81 9.51 0.01
C ASP A 28 -3.44 8.88 -0.31
N ASP A 29 -3.14 8.65 -1.59
CA ASP A 29 -1.85 8.08 -2.00
C ASP A 29 -0.65 8.91 -1.55
N ILE A 30 -0.76 10.25 -1.57
CA ILE A 30 0.34 11.14 -1.19
C ILE A 30 0.65 10.96 0.30
N TRP A 31 -0.37 10.99 1.15
CA TRP A 31 -0.23 10.76 2.59
C TRP A 31 0.18 9.34 2.92
N PHE A 32 -0.30 8.34 2.15
CA PHE A 32 0.09 6.95 2.33
C PHE A 32 1.59 6.74 2.11
N ASN A 33 2.15 7.40 1.08
CA ASN A 33 3.56 7.28 0.70
C ASN A 33 4.52 8.15 1.54
N LYS A 34 4.02 9.08 2.36
CA LYS A 34 4.88 9.86 3.24
C LYS A 34 5.54 8.93 4.29
N PRO A 35 6.84 9.10 4.57
CA PRO A 35 7.52 8.33 5.61
C PRO A 35 6.80 8.50 6.95
N LYS A 36 6.28 7.39 7.50
CA LYS A 36 5.70 7.31 8.84
C LYS A 36 6.81 6.94 9.84
N SER A 37 6.44 6.33 10.98
CA SER A 37 7.41 5.59 11.79
C SER A 37 7.88 4.34 11.04
N ALA A 38 9.16 3.97 11.22
CA ALA A 38 9.68 2.71 10.71
C ALA A 38 8.98 1.54 11.41
N VAL A 39 8.30 0.68 10.64
CA VAL A 39 7.58 -0.47 11.20
C VAL A 39 8.47 -1.71 11.16
N PHE A 40 8.58 -2.36 12.31
CA PHE A 40 9.25 -3.65 12.50
C PHE A 40 8.25 -4.66 13.03
N ILE A 41 8.21 -5.84 12.43
CA ILE A 41 7.42 -6.97 12.92
C ILE A 41 8.41 -8.11 13.20
N ASN A 42 8.48 -8.58 14.45
CA ASN A 42 9.48 -9.56 14.88
C ASN A 42 10.90 -9.18 14.42
N ASP A 43 11.28 -7.92 14.65
CA ASP A 43 12.56 -7.29 14.25
C ASP A 43 12.83 -7.20 12.73
N VAL A 44 11.89 -7.61 11.88
CA VAL A 44 11.97 -7.44 10.44
C VAL A 44 11.34 -6.11 10.04
N PHE A 45 12.11 -5.23 9.38
CA PHE A 45 11.58 -4.00 8.79
C PHE A 45 10.65 -4.28 7.61
N VAL A 46 9.47 -3.65 7.60
CA VAL A 46 8.40 -3.85 6.60
C VAL A 46 7.82 -2.56 5.99
N LYS A 47 8.33 -1.38 6.37
CA LYS A 47 7.84 -0.03 6.03
C LYS A 47 6.43 0.32 6.51
N ASP A 48 5.42 -0.49 6.23
CA ASP A 48 4.04 -0.32 6.68
C ASP A 48 3.42 -1.70 6.97
N TYR A 49 2.53 -1.80 7.96
CA TYR A 49 1.89 -3.06 8.33
C TYR A 49 0.65 -3.39 7.48
N ILE A 50 0.35 -2.64 6.41
CA ILE A 50 -0.78 -2.87 5.49
C ILE A 50 -0.86 -4.30 4.94
N GLY A 51 0.29 -4.96 4.75
CA GLY A 51 0.38 -6.32 4.22
C GLY A 51 0.25 -7.44 5.26
N PHE A 52 -0.18 -7.12 6.49
CA PHE A 52 -0.22 -8.06 7.61
C PHE A 52 -1.59 -8.07 8.29
N ASN A 53 -1.98 -9.23 8.81
CA ASN A 53 -3.12 -9.33 9.69
C ASN A 53 -2.77 -8.67 11.03
N ALA A 54 -3.58 -7.73 11.50
CA ALA A 54 -3.50 -7.15 12.84
C ALA A 54 -4.83 -7.28 13.61
N GLY A 55 -5.74 -8.13 13.12
CA GLY A 55 -7.03 -8.44 13.75
C GLY A 55 -6.93 -9.46 14.88
N LYS A 56 -8.08 -9.92 15.36
CA LYS A 56 -8.21 -10.80 16.53
C LYS A 56 -7.40 -12.11 16.43
N ASP A 57 -7.29 -12.68 15.23
CA ASP A 57 -6.57 -13.94 14.95
C ASP A 57 -5.23 -13.70 14.25
N SER A 58 -4.63 -12.53 14.44
CA SER A 58 -3.36 -12.17 13.82
C SER A 58 -2.14 -12.86 14.45
N GLY A 59 -2.27 -13.34 15.69
CA GLY A 59 -1.13 -13.74 16.51
C GLY A 59 -0.26 -12.56 16.96
N VAL A 60 -0.68 -11.30 16.74
CA VAL A 60 -0.01 -10.13 17.29
C VAL A 60 -0.23 -10.08 18.81
N THR A 61 0.86 -10.03 19.56
CA THR A 61 0.82 -10.01 21.03
C THR A 61 1.14 -8.65 21.62
N ASP A 62 1.87 -7.79 20.90
CA ASP A 62 2.21 -6.45 21.36
C ASP A 62 2.44 -5.49 20.19
N ILE A 63 2.07 -4.22 20.39
CA ILE A 63 2.29 -3.12 19.44
C ILE A 63 2.80 -1.90 20.21
N LYS A 64 4.11 -1.64 20.15
CA LYS A 64 4.73 -0.44 20.71
C LYS A 64 4.90 0.61 19.62
N LYS A 65 4.02 1.61 19.61
CA LYS A 65 4.09 2.75 18.68
C LYS A 65 4.92 3.89 19.27
N GLY A 66 5.56 4.68 18.41
CA GLY A 66 6.29 5.88 18.83
C GLY A 66 7.48 5.57 19.73
N VAL A 67 8.11 4.40 19.53
CA VAL A 67 9.34 4.05 20.24
C VAL A 67 10.39 5.11 19.89
N PRO A 68 10.95 5.82 20.90
CA PRO A 68 11.96 6.84 20.67
C PRO A 68 13.18 6.26 19.96
N LEU A 69 13.82 7.09 19.16
CA LEU A 69 15.07 6.76 18.49
C LEU A 69 16.14 7.73 18.98
N ASP A 70 17.29 7.20 19.39
CA ASP A 70 18.46 8.02 19.78
C ASP A 70 18.97 8.87 18.61
N LYS A 71 18.82 8.34 17.38
CA LYS A 71 19.09 9.02 16.11
C LYS A 71 18.11 8.57 15.04
N PRO A 72 17.77 9.42 14.04
CA PRO A 72 16.93 9.01 12.92
C PRO A 72 17.47 7.76 12.24
N LEU A 73 16.56 6.85 11.86
CA LEU A 73 16.91 5.67 11.07
C LEU A 73 16.89 6.03 9.59
N VAL A 74 17.93 5.64 8.86
CA VAL A 74 17.95 5.77 7.39
C VAL A 74 17.92 4.39 6.79
N ILE A 75 16.83 4.05 6.09
CA ILE A 75 16.63 2.75 5.46
C ILE A 75 16.26 3.01 4.00
N ASN A 76 17.00 2.42 3.06
CA ASN A 76 16.76 2.56 1.63
C ASN A 76 16.63 4.03 1.15
N GLY A 77 17.41 4.93 1.75
CA GLY A 77 17.41 6.36 1.44
C GLY A 77 16.27 7.16 2.09
N VAL A 78 15.37 6.52 2.84
CA VAL A 78 14.27 7.17 3.56
C VAL A 78 14.65 7.37 5.03
N THR A 79 14.41 8.58 5.55
CA THR A 79 14.67 8.92 6.97
C THR A 79 13.41 8.75 7.81
N TYR A 80 13.53 8.05 8.93
CA TYR A 80 12.47 7.77 9.89
C TYR A 80 12.83 8.36 11.26
N TYR A 81 11.89 9.12 11.84
CA TYR A 81 12.06 9.80 13.13
C TYR A 81 11.40 9.06 14.30
N GLY A 82 10.68 7.99 14.03
CA GLY A 82 10.07 7.14 15.06
C GLY A 82 10.04 5.69 14.61
N LYS A 83 9.79 4.80 15.57
CA LYS A 83 9.71 3.36 15.33
C LYS A 83 8.43 2.77 15.90
N THR A 84 7.86 1.82 15.19
CA THR A 84 6.77 0.97 15.66
C THR A 84 7.27 -0.46 15.70
N ASN A 85 7.25 -1.09 16.86
CA ASN A 85 7.55 -2.50 17.06
C ASN A 85 6.28 -3.29 17.22
N ILE A 86 6.15 -4.36 16.45
CA ILE A 86 5.06 -5.32 16.53
C ILE A 86 5.67 -6.67 16.86
N THR A 87 5.21 -7.27 17.95
CA THR A 87 5.54 -8.64 18.33
C THR A 87 4.40 -9.55 17.89
N CYS A 88 4.72 -10.63 17.20
CA CYS A 88 3.76 -11.58 16.66
C CYS A 88 4.24 -13.01 16.89
N GLU A 89 3.42 -13.84 17.54
CA GLU A 89 3.70 -15.27 17.76
C GLU A 89 3.60 -16.09 16.48
N LYS A 90 2.79 -15.63 15.51
CA LYS A 90 2.70 -16.29 14.21
C LYS A 90 4.06 -16.20 13.51
N LYS A 91 4.53 -17.34 12.99
CA LYS A 91 5.63 -17.36 12.03
C LYS A 91 5.16 -16.70 10.73
N ILE A 92 5.68 -15.51 10.45
CA ILE A 92 5.29 -14.73 9.27
C ILE A 92 6.07 -15.21 8.04
N ASN A 93 5.35 -15.43 6.94
CA ASN A 93 5.93 -15.79 5.65
C ASN A 93 6.21 -14.53 4.83
N TYR A 94 7.34 -13.86 5.11
CA TYR A 94 7.66 -12.58 4.48
C TYR A 94 7.90 -12.70 2.98
N THR A 95 7.30 -11.80 2.20
CA THR A 95 7.58 -11.64 0.77
C THR A 95 7.64 -10.17 0.38
N THR A 96 8.50 -9.83 -0.57
CA THR A 96 8.64 -8.50 -1.16
C THR A 96 7.75 -8.33 -2.38
N LEU A 97 7.49 -7.08 -2.79
CA LEU A 97 6.76 -6.78 -4.02
C LEU A 97 7.45 -7.38 -5.27
N GLN A 98 8.78 -7.38 -5.29
CA GLN A 98 9.58 -7.97 -6.38
C GLN A 98 9.49 -9.50 -6.41
N GLU A 99 9.45 -10.18 -5.26
CA GLU A 99 9.23 -11.63 -5.19
C GLU A 99 7.80 -12.00 -5.61
N ILE A 100 6.80 -11.17 -5.27
CA ILE A 100 5.43 -11.33 -5.76
C ILE A 100 5.39 -11.22 -7.28
N GLN A 101 6.06 -10.22 -7.87
CA GLN A 101 6.17 -10.09 -9.33
C GLN A 101 6.78 -11.35 -9.94
N LYS A 102 7.97 -11.77 -9.47
CA LYS A 102 8.69 -12.93 -10.03
C LYS A 102 7.92 -14.23 -9.90
N SER A 103 7.20 -14.43 -8.79
CA SER A 103 6.46 -15.68 -8.54
C SER A 103 5.13 -15.76 -9.28
N ARG A 104 4.41 -14.64 -9.41
CA ARG A 104 3.05 -14.61 -10.00
C ARG A 104 3.04 -14.25 -11.47
N TYR A 105 4.00 -13.43 -11.91
CA TYR A 105 4.07 -12.86 -13.25
C TYR A 105 5.52 -12.87 -13.77
N PRO A 106 6.16 -14.05 -13.88
CA PRO A 106 7.58 -14.16 -14.25
C PRO A 106 7.91 -13.53 -15.62
N ASP A 107 6.93 -13.50 -16.53
CA ASP A 107 7.10 -12.96 -17.89
C ASP A 107 7.01 -11.42 -17.96
N VAL A 108 6.68 -10.75 -16.86
CA VAL A 108 6.61 -9.29 -16.79
C VAL A 108 8.02 -8.70 -16.62
N THR A 109 8.57 -8.20 -17.72
CA THR A 109 9.95 -7.68 -17.81
C THR A 109 10.06 -6.16 -17.99
N GLY A 110 8.94 -5.47 -18.25
CA GLY A 110 8.87 -4.01 -18.41
C GLY A 110 8.76 -3.23 -17.08
N PRO A 111 8.59 -1.89 -17.14
CA PRO A 111 8.37 -1.07 -15.96
C PRO A 111 7.12 -1.53 -15.19
N VAL A 112 7.24 -1.64 -13.87
CA VAL A 112 6.15 -2.09 -12.98
C VAL A 112 5.89 -1.05 -11.91
N MET A 113 4.62 -0.67 -11.80
CA MET A 113 4.08 0.04 -10.64
C MET A 113 3.35 -0.95 -9.72
N PHE A 114 3.51 -0.81 -8.42
CA PHE A 114 2.81 -1.64 -7.44
C PHE A 114 1.65 -0.89 -6.82
N MET A 115 0.60 -1.63 -6.48
CA MET A 115 -0.45 -1.18 -5.57
C MET A 115 -0.63 -2.19 -4.44
N ILE A 116 -0.87 -1.71 -3.22
CA ILE A 116 -1.32 -2.56 -2.10
C ILE A 116 -2.70 -2.03 -1.68
N GLU A 117 -3.71 -2.90 -1.72
CA GLU A 117 -5.11 -2.51 -1.63
C GLU A 117 -5.47 -1.41 -2.64
N SER A 118 -5.89 -0.23 -2.20
CA SER A 118 -6.25 0.90 -3.07
C SER A 118 -5.12 1.91 -3.23
N TYR A 119 -3.94 1.65 -2.64
CA TYR A 119 -2.85 2.61 -2.61
C TYR A 119 -1.79 2.31 -3.66
N PHE A 120 -1.42 3.33 -4.43
CA PHE A 120 -0.22 3.30 -5.27
C PHE A 120 1.03 3.35 -4.40
N ILE A 121 2.01 2.51 -4.74
CA ILE A 121 3.34 2.55 -4.15
C ILE A 121 4.20 3.46 -5.02
N MET A 122 4.25 4.74 -4.67
CA MET A 122 4.86 5.79 -5.49
C MET A 122 6.38 5.85 -5.33
N THR A 123 6.90 5.49 -4.15
CA THR A 123 8.33 5.55 -3.85
C THR A 123 8.77 4.41 -2.95
N ASP A 124 10.04 4.01 -3.07
CA ASP A 124 10.71 3.07 -2.16
C ASP A 124 9.88 1.77 -1.98
N ALA A 125 9.53 1.16 -3.13
CA ALA A 125 8.76 -0.08 -3.19
C ALA A 125 9.54 -1.26 -2.58
N GLN A 126 10.87 -1.26 -2.68
CA GLN A 126 11.77 -2.28 -2.13
C GLN A 126 11.69 -2.43 -0.59
N SER A 127 11.20 -1.40 0.10
CA SER A 127 11.05 -1.43 1.56
C SER A 127 9.76 -2.11 2.03
N TYR A 128 8.82 -2.39 1.14
CA TYR A 128 7.60 -3.11 1.48
C TYR A 128 7.86 -4.61 1.55
N LYS A 129 7.49 -5.20 2.69
CA LYS A 129 7.33 -6.64 2.87
C LYS A 129 5.91 -6.91 3.32
N LEU A 130 5.36 -8.04 2.91
CA LEU A 130 4.01 -8.50 3.22
C LEU A 130 4.08 -9.91 3.79
N ASP A 131 3.04 -10.33 4.49
CA ASP A 131 2.83 -11.74 4.82
C ASP A 131 2.18 -12.44 3.61
N ALA A 132 2.92 -13.34 2.96
CA ALA A 132 2.44 -14.08 1.80
C ALA A 132 1.16 -14.87 2.12
N ASP A 133 1.00 -15.34 3.35
CA ASP A 133 -0.19 -16.07 3.79
C ASP A 133 -1.39 -15.14 4.01
N TYR A 134 -1.17 -13.82 4.08
CA TYR A 134 -2.21 -12.80 4.19
C TYR A 134 -2.58 -12.15 2.86
N ILE A 135 -1.89 -12.50 1.77
CA ILE A 135 -2.27 -12.09 0.42
C ILE A 135 -3.49 -12.92 -0.02
N SER A 136 -4.56 -12.24 -0.40
CA SER A 136 -5.78 -12.85 -0.96
C SER A 136 -5.61 -13.13 -2.45
N LYS A 137 -5.22 -12.13 -3.23
CA LYS A 137 -4.97 -12.27 -4.67
C LYS A 137 -4.07 -11.16 -5.20
N CYS A 138 -3.48 -11.39 -6.36
CA CYS A 138 -2.80 -10.36 -7.14
C CYS A 138 -3.53 -10.18 -8.47
N VAL A 139 -3.52 -8.96 -8.99
CA VAL A 139 -4.05 -8.64 -10.32
C VAL A 139 -2.97 -7.91 -11.10
N LEU A 140 -2.76 -8.35 -12.34
CA LEU A 140 -1.92 -7.67 -13.31
C LEU A 140 -2.82 -6.82 -14.22
N LEU A 141 -2.49 -5.54 -14.36
CA LEU A 141 -3.11 -4.63 -15.31
C LEU A 141 -2.05 -4.16 -16.29
N HIS A 142 -2.43 -4.03 -17.57
CA HIS A 142 -1.56 -3.46 -18.58
C HIS A 142 -1.93 -2.00 -18.79
N SER A 143 -0.96 -1.11 -18.98
CA SER A 143 -1.25 0.32 -19.19
C SER A 143 -2.15 0.57 -20.40
N THR A 144 -2.10 -0.29 -21.42
CA THR A 144 -2.96 -0.20 -22.62
C THR A 144 -4.43 -0.53 -22.36
N ASP A 145 -4.76 -1.11 -21.21
CA ASP A 145 -6.15 -1.33 -20.78
C ASP A 145 -6.83 0.00 -20.42
N PHE A 146 -6.06 1.07 -20.25
CA PHE A 146 -6.53 2.41 -19.93
C PHE A 146 -6.47 3.31 -21.17
N ASP A 147 -7.60 3.91 -21.54
CA ASP A 147 -7.68 4.84 -22.68
C ASP A 147 -6.64 5.97 -22.60
N ALA A 148 -6.38 6.47 -21.39
CA ALA A 148 -5.45 7.57 -21.15
C ALA A 148 -3.97 7.24 -21.47
N PHE A 149 -3.60 5.96 -21.56
CA PHE A 149 -2.21 5.53 -21.74
C PHE A 149 -1.96 4.77 -23.06
N LYS A 150 -2.93 4.74 -23.98
CA LYS A 150 -2.81 4.02 -25.26
C LYS A 150 -1.65 4.49 -26.13
N ASP A 151 -1.32 5.78 -26.07
CA ASP A 151 -0.24 6.40 -26.87
C ASP A 151 1.07 6.59 -26.07
N GLN A 152 1.19 5.97 -24.89
CA GLN A 152 2.37 6.07 -24.02
C GLN A 152 3.18 4.77 -24.04
N PRO A 153 4.48 4.80 -23.68
CA PRO A 153 5.26 3.59 -23.48
C PRO A 153 4.57 2.63 -22.51
N PRO A 154 4.47 1.33 -22.83
CA PRO A 154 3.72 0.38 -22.02
C PRO A 154 4.39 0.12 -20.68
N PHE A 155 3.57 -0.03 -19.65
CA PHE A 155 3.98 -0.44 -18.31
C PHE A 155 2.91 -1.32 -17.67
N TYR A 156 3.28 -1.97 -16.57
CA TYR A 156 2.39 -2.87 -15.84
C TYR A 156 2.05 -2.30 -14.47
N ILE A 157 0.86 -2.65 -13.99
CA ILE A 157 0.47 -2.41 -12.60
C ILE A 157 0.19 -3.75 -11.95
N ILE A 158 0.92 -4.08 -10.88
CA ILE A 158 0.65 -5.25 -10.05
C ILE A 158 -0.05 -4.79 -8.78
N ARG A 159 -1.33 -5.15 -8.66
CA ARG A 159 -2.15 -4.83 -7.50
C ARG A 159 -2.26 -6.04 -6.57
N VAL A 160 -1.79 -5.86 -5.34
CA VAL A 160 -1.82 -6.88 -4.28
C VAL A 160 -3.01 -6.61 -3.36
N PHE A 161 -3.86 -7.61 -3.20
CA PHE A 161 -4.99 -7.60 -2.28
C PHE A 161 -4.69 -8.52 -1.10
N THR A 162 -5.00 -8.04 0.10
CA THR A 162 -4.87 -8.78 1.35
C THR A 162 -6.20 -9.40 1.76
N LYS A 163 -6.16 -10.30 2.74
CA LYS A 163 -7.35 -10.93 3.33
C LYS A 163 -8.06 -10.02 4.34
N ARG A 164 -7.84 -8.71 4.31
CA ARG A 164 -8.55 -7.77 5.17
C ARG A 164 -10.04 -7.86 4.88
N GLU A 165 -10.85 -8.02 5.94
CA GLU A 165 -12.30 -7.91 5.83
C GLU A 165 -12.64 -6.56 5.21
N ARG A 166 -13.29 -6.60 4.05
CA ARG A 166 -13.87 -5.41 3.46
C ARG A 166 -15.28 -5.30 4.02
N PHE A 167 -15.56 -4.22 4.72
CA PHE A 167 -16.94 -3.78 4.87
C PHE A 167 -17.40 -3.36 3.48
N ASP A 168 -18.21 -4.19 2.83
CA ASP A 168 -19.01 -3.69 1.73
C ASP A 168 -20.07 -2.72 2.27
N SER A 169 -20.65 -1.90 1.40
CA SER A 169 -21.71 -0.95 1.77
C SER A 169 -22.98 -1.62 2.32
N THR A 170 -23.01 -2.96 2.40
CA THR A 170 -24.12 -3.75 2.94
C THR A 170 -23.80 -4.40 4.29
N GLY A 171 -22.58 -4.23 4.81
CA GLY A 171 -22.16 -4.79 6.09
C GLY A 171 -21.95 -6.31 6.08
N ILE A 172 -21.85 -6.95 4.91
CA ILE A 172 -21.65 -8.40 4.80
C ILE A 172 -20.17 -8.71 4.60
N VAL A 173 -19.59 -9.46 5.56
CA VAL A 173 -18.27 -10.07 5.40
C VAL A 173 -18.42 -11.28 4.48
N ARG A 174 -17.93 -11.18 3.24
CA ARG A 174 -17.71 -12.37 2.40
C ARG A 174 -16.26 -12.81 2.59
N GLY A 175 -16.11 -13.93 3.33
CA GLY A 175 -14.84 -14.64 3.53
C GLY A 175 -14.37 -15.38 2.30
#